data_AF-C8S4P9-F1
#
_entry.id   AF-C8S4P9-F1
#
_cell.length_a   1.000
_cell.length_b   1.000
_cell.length_c   1.000
_cell.angle_alpha   90.00
_cell.angle_beta   90.00
_cell.angle_gamma   90.00
#
_symmetry.space_group_name_H-M   'P 1'
#
loop_
_entity.id
_entity.type
_entity.pdbx_description
1 polymer ?
#
loop_
_entity_poly.entity_id
_entity_poly.type
_entity_poly.pdbx_seq_one_letter_code
_entity_poly.pdbx_strand_id
1 'polypeptide(L)' 'MGAALALAGALGIDPLVTAELLPAIEAVMVRKLNEHLAEAQDYI' A
#
# COMPACT_ATOMS: atom_id res chain seq x y z
N MET A 1 8.73 -1.96 -2.47
CA MET A 1 8.60 -0.48 -2.47
C MET A 1 8.35 0.11 -3.86
N GLY A 2 8.80 -0.49 -4.97
CA GLY A 2 8.60 0.09 -6.32
C GLY A 2 7.19 -0.05 -6.94
N ALA A 3 6.33 -0.93 -6.43
CA ALA A 3 5.00 -1.17 -7.02
C ALA A 3 4.09 0.07 -6.95
N ALA A 4 4.12 0.82 -5.84
CA ALA A 4 3.35 2.06 -5.69
C ALA A 4 3.83 3.17 -6.63
N LEU A 5 5.15 3.30 -6.84
CA LEU A 5 5.72 4.25 -7.80
C LEU A 5 5.42 3.86 -9.25
N ALA A 6 5.46 2.57 -9.58
CA ALA A 6 5.08 2.07 -10.90
C ALA A 6 3.59 2.32 -11.19
N LEU A 7 2.72 2.09 -10.20
CA LEU A 7 1.31 2.43 -10.28
C LEU A 7 1.09 3.94 -10.44
N ALA A 8 1.80 4.77 -9.67
CA ALA A 8 1.72 6.22 -9.80
C ALA A 8 2.07 6.67 -11.22
N GLY A 9 3.17 6.16 -11.79
CA GLY A 9 3.54 6.44 -13.17
C GLY A 9 2.47 6.01 -14.18
N ALA A 10 1.86 4.83 -14.00
CA ALA A 10 0.79 4.35 -14.87
C ALA A 10 -0.50 5.18 -14.76
N LEU A 11 -0.76 5.79 -13.60
CA LEU A 11 -1.90 6.67 -13.36
C LEU A 11 -1.62 8.14 -13.74
N GLY A 12 -0.41 8.45 -14.20
CA GLY A 12 0.01 9.83 -14.51
C GLY A 12 0.22 10.70 -13.26
N ILE A 13 0.38 10.07 -12.09
CA ILE A 13 0.70 10.73 -10.83
C ILE A 13 2.22 10.94 -10.79
N ASP A 14 2.64 12.13 -10.35
CA ASP A 14 4.06 12.44 -10.16
C ASP A 14 4.70 11.40 -9.19
N PRO A 15 5.71 10.64 -9.64
CA PRO A 15 6.38 9.66 -8.79
C PRO A 15 7.06 10.28 -7.56
N LEU A 16 7.50 11.54 -7.62
CA LEU A 16 8.13 12.23 -6.49
C LEU A 16 7.10 12.50 -5.38
N VAL A 17 5.90 12.96 -5.75
CA VAL A 17 4.79 13.14 -4.80
C VAL A 17 4.40 11.80 -4.16
N THR A 18 4.39 10.73 -4.95
CA THR A 18 4.11 9.40 -4.43
C THR A 18 5.21 8.91 -3.50
N ALA A 19 6.48 9.20 -3.80
CA ALA A 19 7.62 8.82 -2.96
C ALA A 19 7.56 9.43 -1.57
N GLU A 20 7.14 10.70 -1.44
CA GLU A 20 6.93 11.36 -0.15
C GLU A 20 5.80 10.71 0.68
N LEU A 21 4.79 10.14 0.01
CA LEU A 21 3.64 9.49 0.64
C LEU A 21 3.84 8.00 0.89
N LEU A 22 4.93 7.39 0.38
CA LEU A 22 5.21 5.95 0.53
C LEU A 22 5.11 5.46 1.99
N PRO A 23 5.65 6.16 3.01
CA PRO A 23 5.56 5.69 4.39
C PRO A 23 4.12 5.53 4.88
N ALA A 24 3.23 6.45 4.50
CA ALA A 24 1.81 6.38 4.86
C ALA A 24 1.09 5.26 4.10
N ILE A 25 1.40 5.08 2.81
CA ILE A 25 0.88 3.98 1.98
C ILE A 25 1.27 2.63 2.59
N GLU A 26 2.54 2.48 2.98
CA GLU A 26 3.05 1.27 3.61
C GLU A 26 2.36 0.98 4.94
N ALA A 27 2.15 2.00 5.78
CA ALA A 27 1.42 1.83 7.03
C ALA A 27 -0.02 1.33 6.82
N VAL A 28 -0.73 1.88 5.82
CA VAL A 28 -2.08 1.43 5.49
C VAL A 28 -2.08 0.01 4.92
N MET A 29 -1.12 -0.31 4.04
CA MET A 29 -0.97 -1.64 3.46
C MET A 29 -0.72 -2.69 4.55
N VAL A 30 0.19 -2.44 5.49
CA VAL A 30 0.45 -3.35 6.63
C VAL A 30 -0.78 -3.51 7.50
N ARG A 31 -1.46 -2.41 7.85
CA ARG A 31 -2.70 -2.46 8.64
C ARG A 31 -3.75 -3.33 7.93
N LYS A 32 -4.00 -3.09 6.65
CA LYS A 32 -5.01 -3.83 5.86
C LYS A 32 -4.66 -5.31 5.71
N LEU A 33 -3.39 -5.63 5.45
CA LEU A 33 -2.93 -7.02 5.40
C LEU A 33 -3.18 -7.73 6.73
N ASN A 34 -2.87 -7.08 7.86
CA ASN A 34 -3.10 -7.66 9.17
C ASN A 34 -4.60 -7.85 9.48
N GLU A 35 -5.45 -6.87 9.12
CA GLU A 35 -6.91 -6.99 9.22
C GLU A 35 -7.43 -8.21 8.44
N HIS A 36 -7.02 -8.37 7.17
CA HIS A 36 -7.42 -9.52 6.35
C HIS A 36 -6.95 -10.86 6.91
N LEU A 37 -5.75 -10.92 7.48
CA LEU A 37 -5.24 -12.14 8.12
C LEU A 37 -6.02 -12.48 9.39
N ALA A 38 -6.39 -11.48 10.19
CA ALA A 38 -7.23 -11.68 11.37
C ALA A 38 -8.63 -12.18 10.98
N GLU A 39 -9.27 -11.56 9.98
CA GLU A 39 -10.55 -12.01 9.42
C GLU A 39 -10.47 -13.46 8.89
N ALA A 40 -9.37 -13.83 8.23
CA ALA A 40 -9.17 -15.18 7.72
C ALA A 40 -8.93 -16.21 8.83
N GLN A 41 -8.27 -15.84 9.93
CA GLN A 41 -8.05 -16.70 11.09
C GLN A 41 -9.32 -16.97 11.89
N ASP A 42 -10.24 -16.00 11.97
CA ASP A 42 -11.54 -16.17 12.63
C ASP A 42 -12.47 -17.18 11.92
N TYR A 43 -12.12 -17.61 10.69
CA TYR A 43 -12.87 -18.60 9.90
C TYR A 43 -12.39 -20.06 10.12
N ILE A 44 -11.39 -20.30 10.99
CA ILE A 44 -10.78 -21.61 11.27
C ILE A 44 -10.99 -21.99 12.73
#